data_AF-A0A2D4JY33-F1
#
_entry.id   AF-A0A2D4JY33-F1
#
_cell.length_a   1.000
_cell.length_b   1.000
_cell.length_c   1.000
_cell.angle_alpha   90.00
_cell.angle_beta   90.00
_cell.angle_gamma   90.00
#
_symmetry.space_group_name_H-M   'P 1'
#
loop_
_entity.id
_entity.type
_entity.pdbx_description
1 polymer ?
#
loop_
_entity_poly.entity_id
_entity_poly.type
_entity_poly.pdbx_seq_one_letter_code
_entity_poly.pdbx_strand_id
1 'polypeptide(L)'
;PNELPGLAHFLEHMVFMGSSKYPDENGFDAFLKKHGGSDNASTDCERTIFQFDVQRKYFKEALDRWAQFFIHPLMIRDAIDREVEAVDSEYQLARPSDANRREMLFGSLAKSNHPMKKFFWGNADTLKHEPKENGIDTYTRLREFWQRYYSAHYMTLVVQSKENLDTLEKWVTEIFSEIPNNDLSRPTFGHLTDPFDTPDFP
;
A
#
# COMPACT_ATOMS: atom_id res chain seq x y z
N PRO A 1 2.39 7.73 9.56
CA PRO A 1 2.84 8.83 10.43
C PRO A 1 1.61 9.53 11.04
N ASN A 2 1.74 10.28 12.14
CA ASN A 2 0.55 10.90 12.76
C ASN A 2 0.09 12.15 11.99
N GLU A 3 1.05 12.81 11.35
CA GLU A 3 0.87 14.01 10.54
C GLU A 3 0.43 13.75 9.09
N LEU A 4 0.35 12.47 8.70
CA LEU A 4 -0.13 12.04 7.38
C LEU A 4 -1.08 10.83 7.51
N PRO A 5 -2.30 11.01 8.07
CA PRO A 5 -3.33 9.99 8.02
C PRO A 5 -3.61 9.55 6.57
N GLY A 6 -3.68 8.23 6.35
CA GLY A 6 -3.83 7.63 5.01
C GLY A 6 -2.55 7.41 4.22
N LEU A 7 -1.36 7.73 4.75
CA LEU A 7 -0.11 7.59 3.98
C LEU A 7 0.17 6.17 3.48
N ALA A 8 -0.23 5.15 4.22
CA ALA A 8 -0.05 3.75 3.81
C ALA A 8 -0.92 3.41 2.58
N HIS A 9 -2.17 3.84 2.61
CA HIS A 9 -3.09 3.70 1.48
C HIS A 9 -2.63 4.54 0.29
N PHE A 10 -2.14 5.76 0.52
CA PHE A 10 -1.58 6.57 -0.56
C PHE A 10 -0.31 5.94 -1.17
N LEU A 11 0.54 5.30 -0.37
CA LEU A 11 1.70 4.56 -0.89
C LEU A 11 1.30 3.39 -1.76
N GLU A 12 0.20 2.69 -1.42
CA GLU A 12 -0.36 1.63 -2.24
C GLU A 12 -0.63 2.11 -3.67
N HIS A 13 -1.27 3.27 -3.84
CA HIS A 13 -1.51 3.87 -5.15
C HIS A 13 -0.20 4.26 -5.84
N MET A 14 0.70 4.92 -5.11
CA MET A 14 1.91 5.49 -5.67
C MET A 14 2.94 4.45 -6.16
N VAL A 15 2.92 3.20 -5.67
CA VAL A 15 3.83 2.16 -6.19
C VAL A 15 3.46 1.67 -7.60
N PHE A 16 2.24 1.93 -8.06
CA PHE A 16 1.82 1.67 -9.46
C PHE A 16 2.33 2.73 -10.44
N MET A 17 2.76 3.89 -9.94
CA MET A 17 3.21 5.04 -10.74
C MET A 17 4.66 4.89 -11.22
N GLY A 18 4.95 3.75 -11.86
CA GLY A 18 6.22 3.44 -12.51
C GLY A 18 7.33 2.97 -11.56
N SER A 19 8.35 2.36 -12.15
CA SER A 19 9.55 1.84 -11.48
C SER A 19 10.80 2.11 -12.32
N SER A 20 11.99 1.95 -11.73
CA SER A 20 13.23 2.20 -12.47
C SER A 20 13.38 1.31 -13.72
N LYS A 21 12.91 0.06 -13.67
CA LYS A 21 12.96 -0.89 -14.80
C LYS A 21 11.80 -0.70 -15.78
N TYR A 22 10.64 -0.26 -15.30
CA TYR A 22 9.44 0.02 -16.08
C TYR A 22 8.90 1.41 -15.74
N PRO A 23 9.41 2.47 -16.38
CA PRO A 23 9.15 3.86 -15.97
C PRO A 23 7.78 4.38 -16.40
N ASP A 24 7.12 3.70 -17.33
CA ASP A 24 5.80 4.09 -17.82
C ASP A 24 4.78 4.08 -16.68
N GLU A 25 4.13 5.22 -16.46
CA GLU A 25 3.00 5.33 -15.56
C GLU A 25 1.87 4.38 -16.00
N ASN A 26 1.29 3.64 -15.06
CA ASN A 26 0.27 2.63 -15.33
C ASN A 26 0.71 1.52 -16.33
N GLY A 27 2.02 1.36 -16.56
CA GLY A 27 2.54 0.38 -17.51
C GLY A 27 2.22 -1.07 -17.14
N PHE A 28 2.06 -1.37 -15.85
CA PHE A 28 1.65 -2.69 -15.37
C PHE A 28 0.18 -2.99 -15.64
N ASP A 29 -0.73 -2.08 -15.28
CA ASP A 29 -2.17 -2.18 -15.57
C ASP A 29 -2.41 -2.34 -17.09
N ALA A 30 -1.75 -1.50 -17.91
CA ALA A 30 -1.84 -1.60 -19.37
C ALA A 30 -1.33 -2.95 -19.90
N PHE A 31 -0.27 -3.49 -19.30
CA PHE A 31 0.25 -4.82 -19.65
C PHE A 31 -0.75 -5.93 -19.31
N LEU A 32 -1.37 -5.90 -18.13
CA LEU A 32 -2.33 -6.91 -17.71
C LEU A 32 -3.59 -6.88 -18.58
N LYS A 33 -4.18 -5.70 -18.78
CA LYS A 33 -5.37 -5.52 -19.64
C LYS A 33 -5.14 -6.05 -21.05
N LYS A 34 -3.97 -5.77 -21.64
CA LYS A 34 -3.59 -6.27 -22.97
C LYS A 34 -3.50 -7.80 -23.04
N HIS A 35 -3.16 -8.45 -21.93
CA HIS A 35 -2.95 -9.90 -21.84
C HIS A 35 -4.07 -10.63 -21.09
N GLY A 36 -5.24 -10.00 -20.97
CA GLY A 36 -6.45 -10.59 -20.37
C GLY A 36 -6.30 -10.92 -18.89
N GLY A 37 -5.55 -10.10 -18.17
CA GLY A 37 -5.39 -10.15 -16.72
C GLY A 37 -5.97 -8.92 -16.02
N SER A 38 -5.91 -8.92 -14.70
CA SER A 38 -6.30 -7.81 -13.85
C SER A 38 -5.45 -7.75 -12.58
N ASP A 39 -5.43 -6.59 -11.93
CA ASP A 39 -4.79 -6.39 -10.64
C ASP A 39 -5.70 -5.64 -9.68
N ASN A 40 -5.35 -5.75 -8.41
CA ASN A 40 -5.95 -4.95 -7.35
C ASN A 40 -4.99 -4.85 -6.17
N ALA A 41 -5.22 -3.86 -5.32
CA ALA A 41 -4.56 -3.74 -4.03
C ALA A 41 -5.55 -3.27 -2.96
N SER A 42 -5.18 -3.47 -1.70
CA SER A 42 -5.94 -2.95 -0.56
C SER A 42 -5.05 -2.74 0.65
N THR A 43 -5.30 -1.63 1.35
CA THR A 43 -4.63 -1.28 2.60
C THR A 43 -5.59 -1.41 3.76
N ASP A 44 -5.22 -2.26 4.70
CA ASP A 44 -5.89 -2.50 5.97
C ASP A 44 -5.02 -1.96 7.12
N CYS A 45 -5.47 -2.04 8.36
CA CYS A 45 -4.82 -1.43 9.52
C CYS A 45 -3.37 -1.91 9.76
N GLU A 46 -3.06 -3.17 9.39
CA GLU A 46 -1.76 -3.79 9.66
C GLU A 46 -1.07 -4.36 8.42
N ARG A 47 -1.70 -4.29 7.24
CA ARG A 47 -1.17 -4.89 6.01
C ARG A 47 -1.66 -4.16 4.78
N THR A 48 -0.82 -4.16 3.74
CA THR A 48 -1.22 -3.84 2.38
C THR A 48 -1.07 -5.10 1.54
N ILE A 49 -2.12 -5.47 0.80
CA ILE A 49 -2.16 -6.65 -0.05
C ILE A 49 -2.17 -6.17 -1.49
N PHE A 50 -1.27 -6.74 -2.30
CA PHE A 50 -1.24 -6.55 -3.75
C PHE A 50 -1.50 -7.90 -4.41
N GLN A 51 -2.28 -7.93 -5.49
CA GLN A 51 -2.58 -9.16 -6.22
C GLN A 51 -2.79 -8.88 -7.70
N PHE A 52 -2.48 -9.86 -8.54
CA PHE A 52 -2.81 -9.83 -9.96
C PHE A 52 -3.05 -11.24 -10.50
N ASP A 53 -3.73 -11.30 -11.64
CA ASP A 53 -3.85 -12.48 -12.47
C ASP A 53 -3.52 -12.14 -13.93
N VAL A 54 -3.00 -13.12 -14.68
CA VAL A 54 -2.72 -12.97 -16.11
C VAL A 54 -2.69 -14.33 -16.79
N GLN A 55 -2.84 -14.35 -18.11
CA GLN A 55 -2.62 -15.56 -18.90
C GLN A 55 -1.20 -16.11 -18.69
N ARG A 56 -1.12 -17.43 -18.46
CA ARG A 56 0.11 -18.19 -18.16
C ARG A 56 1.33 -17.79 -18.99
N LYS A 57 1.15 -17.57 -20.30
CA LYS A 57 2.23 -17.23 -21.24
C LYS A 57 3.01 -15.96 -20.84
N TYR A 58 2.34 -15.02 -20.17
CA TYR A 58 2.89 -13.73 -19.79
C TYR A 58 3.23 -13.64 -18.29
N PHE A 59 3.08 -14.75 -17.55
CA PHE A 59 3.16 -14.76 -16.10
C PHE A 59 4.54 -14.36 -15.55
N LYS A 60 5.64 -14.86 -16.14
CA LYS A 60 7.00 -14.48 -15.70
C LYS A 60 7.25 -12.98 -15.87
N GLU A 61 6.83 -12.41 -17.01
CA GLU A 61 7.00 -10.98 -17.27
C GLU A 61 6.10 -10.13 -16.36
N ALA A 62 4.87 -10.58 -16.10
CA ALA A 62 3.98 -9.92 -15.13
C ALA A 62 4.60 -9.92 -13.73
N LEU A 63 5.15 -11.05 -13.26
CA LEU A 63 5.86 -11.15 -11.99
C LEU A 63 7.04 -10.18 -11.92
N ASP A 64 7.83 -10.10 -12.99
CA ASP A 64 9.00 -9.22 -13.06
C ASP A 64 8.61 -7.74 -12.97
N ARG A 65 7.56 -7.32 -13.70
CA ARG A 65 6.99 -5.96 -13.63
C ARG A 65 6.44 -5.64 -12.24
N TRP A 66 5.66 -6.56 -11.68
CA TRP A 66 5.00 -6.39 -10.39
C TRP A 66 5.99 -6.33 -9.23
N ALA A 67 7.07 -7.12 -9.27
CA ALA A 67 8.10 -7.09 -8.25
C ALA A 67 8.78 -5.72 -8.12
N GLN A 68 8.83 -4.93 -9.20
CA GLN A 68 9.46 -3.61 -9.17
C GLN A 68 8.76 -2.59 -8.27
N PHE A 69 7.49 -2.83 -7.92
CA PHE A 69 6.75 -2.04 -6.91
C PHE A 69 7.45 -2.10 -5.54
N PHE A 70 8.13 -3.21 -5.27
CA PHE A 70 8.79 -3.51 -4.00
C PHE A 70 10.31 -3.37 -4.06
N ILE A 71 10.90 -3.23 -5.26
CA ILE A 71 12.36 -3.11 -5.46
C ILE A 71 12.77 -1.64 -5.63
N HIS A 72 12.20 -0.96 -6.62
CA HIS A 72 12.57 0.43 -6.94
C HIS A 72 11.41 1.19 -7.62
N PRO A 73 10.29 1.42 -6.91
CA PRO A 73 9.21 2.24 -7.43
C PRO A 73 9.72 3.68 -7.58
N LEU A 74 9.33 4.34 -8.67
CA LEU A 74 9.65 5.75 -8.88
C LEU A 74 8.78 6.63 -7.98
N MET A 75 7.52 6.23 -7.77
CA MET A 75 6.49 7.07 -7.16
C MET A 75 6.53 8.46 -7.82
N ILE A 76 6.26 8.52 -9.13
CA ILE A 76 6.51 9.73 -9.94
C ILE A 76 5.90 10.96 -9.27
N ARG A 77 6.72 11.97 -9.00
CA ARG A 77 6.31 13.16 -8.23
C ARG A 77 5.16 13.91 -8.88
N ASP A 78 5.16 13.98 -10.20
CA ASP A 78 4.12 14.64 -11.00
C ASP A 78 2.77 13.90 -10.98
N ALA A 79 2.75 12.64 -10.51
CA ALA A 79 1.52 11.87 -10.32
C ALA A 79 0.87 12.12 -8.95
N ILE A 80 1.63 12.60 -7.94
CA ILE A 80 1.16 12.75 -6.55
C ILE A 80 -0.15 13.50 -6.46
N ASP A 81 -0.24 14.68 -7.09
CA ASP A 81 -1.45 15.49 -6.97
C ASP A 81 -2.67 14.75 -7.54
N ARG A 82 -2.53 14.00 -8.63
CA ARG A 82 -3.63 13.23 -9.23
C ARG A 82 -4.02 12.04 -8.39
N GLU A 83 -3.04 11.31 -7.87
CA GLU A 83 -3.30 10.13 -7.03
C GLU A 83 -3.89 10.53 -5.67
N VAL A 84 -3.57 11.72 -5.13
CA VAL A 84 -4.29 12.27 -3.96
C VAL A 84 -5.76 12.52 -4.27
N GLU A 85 -6.10 13.08 -5.44
CA GLU A 85 -7.50 13.26 -5.83
C GLU A 85 -8.23 11.90 -6.04
N ALA A 86 -7.50 10.87 -6.48
CA ALA A 86 -8.04 9.50 -6.58
C ALA A 86 -8.38 8.94 -5.19
N VAL A 87 -7.47 9.03 -4.23
CA VAL A 87 -7.71 8.64 -2.83
C VAL A 87 -8.85 9.44 -2.21
N ASP A 88 -8.93 10.75 -2.47
CA ASP A 88 -10.06 11.57 -2.00
C ASP A 88 -11.38 11.09 -2.60
N SER A 89 -11.42 10.80 -3.90
CA SER A 89 -12.61 10.30 -4.58
C SER A 89 -13.08 8.96 -4.01
N GLU A 90 -12.16 8.03 -3.73
CA GLU A 90 -12.47 6.78 -3.03
C GLU A 90 -13.06 7.03 -1.65
N TYR A 91 -12.47 7.95 -0.88
CA TYR A 91 -13.01 8.34 0.42
C TYR A 91 -14.42 8.92 0.30
N GLN A 92 -14.69 9.82 -0.66
CA GLN A 92 -16.04 10.38 -0.86
C GLN A 92 -17.06 9.31 -1.23
N LEU A 93 -16.68 8.33 -2.06
CA LEU A 93 -17.55 7.20 -2.42
C LEU A 93 -17.82 6.27 -1.23
N ALA A 94 -16.85 6.11 -0.33
CA ALA A 94 -16.94 5.29 0.86
C ALA A 94 -17.70 5.95 2.02
N ARG A 95 -17.66 7.28 2.11
CA ARG A 95 -18.25 8.11 3.18
C ARG A 95 -19.74 7.88 3.45
N PRO A 96 -20.63 7.66 2.45
CA PRO A 96 -22.04 7.37 2.71
C PRO A 96 -22.32 5.94 3.18
N SER A 97 -21.35 5.03 3.13
CA SER A 97 -21.54 3.64 3.59
C SER A 97 -21.66 3.57 5.11
N ASP A 98 -22.77 3.05 5.62
CA ASP A 98 -22.98 2.87 7.06
C ASP A 98 -21.94 1.93 7.70
N ALA A 99 -21.45 0.93 6.95
CA ALA A 99 -20.39 0.05 7.43
C ALA A 99 -19.10 0.82 7.70
N ASN A 100 -18.68 1.66 6.75
CA ASN A 100 -17.46 2.48 6.88
C ASN A 100 -17.63 3.55 7.95
N ARG A 101 -18.80 4.21 8.01
CA ARG A 101 -19.12 5.20 9.07
C ARG A 101 -19.05 4.58 10.45
N ARG A 102 -19.55 3.35 10.60
CA ARG A 102 -19.48 2.60 11.85
C ARG A 102 -18.03 2.29 12.23
N GLU A 103 -17.19 1.84 11.30
CA GLU A 103 -15.76 1.59 11.56
C GLU A 103 -15.02 2.87 11.97
N MET A 104 -15.23 3.98 11.26
CA MET A 104 -14.64 5.28 11.62
C MET A 104 -15.13 5.76 13.00
N LEU A 105 -16.41 5.58 13.32
CA LEU A 105 -16.95 5.91 14.63
C LEU A 105 -16.29 5.07 15.73
N PHE A 106 -16.20 3.75 15.55
CA PHE A 106 -15.53 2.86 16.51
C PHE A 106 -14.06 3.27 16.70
N GLY A 107 -13.31 3.50 15.62
CA GLY A 107 -11.94 4.00 15.71
C GLY A 107 -11.83 5.32 16.49
N SER A 108 -12.76 6.25 16.25
CA SER A 108 -12.75 7.58 16.91
C SER A 108 -12.88 7.51 18.44
N LEU A 109 -13.50 6.44 18.96
CA LEU A 109 -13.68 6.19 20.40
C LEU A 109 -12.44 5.59 21.07
N ALA A 110 -11.44 5.18 20.30
CA ALA A 110 -10.21 4.64 20.87
C ALA A 110 -9.38 5.70 21.62
N LYS A 111 -8.50 5.24 22.52
CA LYS A 111 -7.58 6.09 23.30
C LYS A 111 -6.75 6.98 22.38
N SER A 112 -6.43 8.19 22.83
CA SER A 112 -5.75 9.22 22.00
C SER A 112 -4.40 8.77 21.42
N ASN A 113 -3.71 7.84 22.09
CA ASN A 113 -2.42 7.27 21.67
C ASN A 113 -2.55 5.89 20.99
N HIS A 114 -3.76 5.36 20.81
CA HIS A 114 -3.97 4.05 20.22
C HIS A 114 -4.04 4.12 18.67
N PRO A 115 -3.33 3.25 17.92
CA PRO A 115 -3.34 3.24 16.45
C PRO A 115 -4.72 3.15 15.82
N MET A 116 -5.66 2.44 16.46
CA MET A 116 -7.07 2.32 16.02
C MET A 116 -7.79 3.67 15.86
N LYS A 117 -7.32 4.73 16.53
CA LYS A 117 -7.90 6.08 16.39
C LYS A 117 -7.55 6.75 15.07
N LYS A 118 -6.55 6.26 14.36
CA LYS A 118 -6.04 6.90 13.14
C LYS A 118 -7.07 6.81 12.03
N PHE A 119 -7.21 7.92 11.29
CA PHE A 119 -7.89 7.91 10.02
C PHE A 119 -7.00 7.21 8.99
N PHE A 120 -7.32 5.94 8.69
CA PHE A 120 -6.50 5.08 7.85
C PHE A 120 -6.74 5.27 6.35
N TRP A 121 -7.87 5.89 5.96
CA TRP A 121 -8.22 6.08 4.55
C TRP A 121 -7.34 7.11 3.86
N GLY A 122 -7.19 8.30 4.47
CA GLY A 122 -6.63 9.48 3.81
C GLY A 122 -7.64 10.19 2.92
N ASN A 123 -7.34 11.45 2.62
CA ASN A 123 -8.10 12.31 1.72
C ASN A 123 -7.23 13.52 1.30
N ALA A 124 -7.80 14.45 0.52
CA ALA A 124 -7.06 15.65 0.09
C ALA A 124 -6.60 16.53 1.27
N ASP A 125 -7.38 16.61 2.34
CA ASP A 125 -7.01 17.38 3.53
C ASP A 125 -5.75 16.81 4.18
N THR A 126 -5.74 15.50 4.47
CA THR A 126 -4.66 14.85 5.24
C THR A 126 -3.40 14.55 4.44
N LEU A 127 -3.48 14.52 3.11
CA LEU A 127 -2.35 14.17 2.23
C LEU A 127 -1.79 15.38 1.46
N LYS A 128 -2.55 16.46 1.31
CA LYS A 128 -2.16 17.63 0.49
C LYS A 128 -2.35 18.96 1.19
N HIS A 129 -3.52 19.27 1.75
CA HIS A 129 -3.77 20.59 2.32
C HIS A 129 -3.07 20.80 3.67
N GLU A 130 -3.36 19.98 4.67
CA GLU A 130 -2.76 20.09 6.01
C GLU A 130 -1.23 19.92 5.98
N PRO A 131 -0.65 18.97 5.23
CA PRO A 131 0.81 18.84 5.15
C PRO A 131 1.46 20.09 4.54
N LYS A 132 0.85 20.66 3.49
CA LYS A 132 1.35 21.88 2.84
C LYS A 132 1.33 23.08 3.79
N GLU A 133 0.25 23.25 4.55
CA GLU A 133 0.13 24.31 5.55
C GLU A 133 1.18 24.18 6.67
N ASN A 134 1.50 22.94 7.05
CA ASN A 134 2.48 22.64 8.09
C ASN A 134 3.93 22.52 7.57
N GLY A 135 4.18 22.78 6.29
CA GLY A 135 5.51 22.69 5.68
C GLY A 135 6.07 21.26 5.59
N ILE A 136 5.19 20.26 5.59
CA ILE A 136 5.53 18.84 5.48
C ILE A 136 5.56 18.46 4.00
N ASP A 137 6.69 17.92 3.54
CA ASP A 137 6.78 17.35 2.19
C ASP A 137 6.23 15.91 2.17
N THR A 138 4.97 15.76 1.76
CA THR A 138 4.29 14.47 1.63
C THR A 138 5.12 13.47 0.81
N TYR A 139 5.79 13.91 -0.26
CA TYR A 139 6.61 13.03 -1.10
C TYR A 139 7.78 12.42 -0.33
N THR A 140 8.52 13.25 0.41
CA THR A 140 9.64 12.76 1.22
C THR A 140 9.16 11.78 2.28
N ARG A 141 8.05 12.09 2.97
CA ARG A 141 7.47 11.16 3.97
C ARG A 141 6.99 9.86 3.35
N LEU A 142 6.46 9.89 2.13
CA LEU A 142 6.06 8.70 1.37
C LEU A 142 7.27 7.79 1.09
N ARG A 143 8.38 8.37 0.61
CA ARG A 143 9.63 7.64 0.33
C ARG A 143 10.21 7.03 1.60
N GLU A 144 10.23 7.78 2.71
CA GLU A 144 10.67 7.28 4.01
C GLU A 144 9.78 6.14 4.51
N PHE A 145 8.46 6.24 4.32
CA PHE A 145 7.52 5.20 4.70
C PHE A 145 7.76 3.91 3.91
N TRP A 146 7.96 4.02 2.59
CA TRP A 146 8.32 2.88 1.75
C TRP A 146 9.63 2.23 2.23
N GLN A 147 10.71 3.01 2.42
CA GLN A 147 11.99 2.48 2.91
C GLN A 147 11.89 1.79 4.28
N ARG A 148 10.99 2.27 5.16
CA ARG A 148 10.82 1.70 6.50
C ARG A 148 10.01 0.40 6.51
N TYR A 149 8.96 0.31 5.71
CA TYR A 149 7.93 -0.72 5.82
C TYR A 149 7.87 -1.69 4.63
N TYR A 150 8.37 -1.30 3.45
CA TYR A 150 8.45 -2.19 2.29
C TYR A 150 9.81 -2.88 2.28
N SER A 151 9.96 -3.85 3.20
CA SER A 151 11.19 -4.61 3.39
C SER A 151 10.92 -6.12 3.31
N ALA A 152 11.83 -6.87 2.69
CA ALA A 152 11.65 -8.28 2.33
C ALA A 152 11.21 -9.17 3.51
N HIS A 153 11.81 -9.00 4.68
CA HIS A 153 11.50 -9.79 5.89
C HIS A 153 10.13 -9.48 6.53
N TYR A 154 9.41 -8.46 6.05
CA TYR A 154 8.02 -8.22 6.40
C TYR A 154 7.02 -8.85 5.43
N MET A 155 7.47 -9.20 4.23
CA MET A 155 6.63 -9.59 3.11
C MET A 155 6.38 -11.10 3.07
N THR A 156 5.22 -11.46 2.55
CA THR A 156 4.87 -12.84 2.20
C THR A 156 4.40 -12.85 0.75
N LEU A 157 4.95 -13.76 -0.04
CA LEU A 157 4.59 -13.94 -1.44
C LEU A 157 3.89 -15.28 -1.65
N VAL A 158 2.81 -15.29 -2.43
CA VAL A 158 2.15 -16.50 -2.92
C VAL A 158 2.12 -16.45 -4.44
N VAL A 159 2.54 -17.52 -5.09
CA VAL A 159 2.58 -17.64 -6.55
C VAL A 159 1.85 -18.91 -6.96
N GLN A 160 0.88 -18.77 -7.86
CA GLN A 160 0.12 -19.90 -8.41
C GLN A 160 0.24 -19.91 -9.93
N SER A 161 0.66 -21.04 -10.50
CA SER A 161 0.74 -21.24 -11.94
C SER A 161 0.67 -22.74 -12.29
N LYS A 162 0.54 -23.04 -13.58
CA LYS A 162 0.65 -24.41 -14.13
C LYS A 162 2.10 -24.85 -14.37
N GLU A 163 3.09 -23.99 -14.13
CA GLU A 163 4.49 -24.39 -14.14
C GLU A 163 4.81 -25.32 -12.95
N ASN A 164 5.90 -26.09 -13.06
CA ASN A 164 6.37 -26.92 -11.96
C ASN A 164 7.05 -26.06 -10.86
N LEU A 165 7.21 -26.66 -9.67
CA LEU A 165 7.76 -25.96 -8.50
C LEU A 165 9.17 -25.43 -8.74
N ASP A 166 10.06 -26.23 -9.36
CA ASP A 166 11.43 -25.80 -9.65
C ASP A 166 11.48 -24.54 -10.53
N THR A 167 10.57 -24.43 -11.50
CA THR A 167 10.46 -23.27 -12.38
C THR A 167 9.98 -22.04 -11.61
N LEU A 168 8.97 -22.22 -10.75
CA LEU A 168 8.43 -21.13 -9.93
C LEU A 168 9.44 -20.65 -8.90
N GLU A 169 10.13 -21.56 -8.20
CA GLU A 169 11.20 -21.24 -7.26
C GLU A 169 12.31 -20.46 -7.95
N LYS A 170 12.75 -20.91 -9.13
CA LYS A 170 13.75 -20.19 -9.92
C LYS A 170 13.30 -18.78 -10.25
N TRP A 171 12.08 -18.60 -10.76
CA TRP A 171 11.57 -17.28 -11.13
C TRP A 171 11.41 -16.37 -9.92
N VAL A 172 10.87 -16.89 -8.82
CA VAL A 172 10.69 -16.12 -7.59
C VAL A 172 12.05 -15.69 -7.03
N THR A 173 13.02 -16.59 -6.98
CA THR A 173 14.37 -16.28 -6.49
C THR A 173 15.06 -15.26 -7.39
N GLU A 174 14.99 -15.42 -8.71
CA GLU A 174 15.57 -14.49 -9.69
C GLU A 174 14.96 -13.08 -9.56
N ILE A 175 13.65 -12.98 -9.40
CA ILE A 175 12.91 -11.70 -9.46
C ILE A 175 12.85 -10.99 -8.11
N PHE A 176 12.54 -11.70 -7.01
CA PHE A 176 12.22 -11.09 -5.71
C PHE A 176 13.42 -11.00 -4.77
N SER A 177 14.58 -11.60 -5.11
CA SER A 177 15.80 -11.48 -4.30
C SER A 177 16.37 -10.06 -4.25
N GLU A 178 15.95 -9.19 -5.18
CA GLU A 178 16.35 -7.78 -5.21
C GLU A 178 15.56 -6.89 -4.23
N ILE A 179 14.50 -7.41 -3.59
CA ILE A 179 13.73 -6.62 -2.61
C ILE A 179 14.64 -6.29 -1.42
N PRO A 180 14.76 -5.01 -1.04
CA PRO A 180 15.63 -4.61 0.04
C PRO A 180 15.18 -5.20 1.37
N ASN A 181 16.15 -5.59 2.20
CA ASN A 181 15.95 -5.89 3.60
C ASN A 181 16.62 -4.78 4.43
N ASN A 182 15.83 -4.08 5.26
CA ASN A 182 16.34 -3.02 6.13
C ASN A 182 16.78 -3.50 7.53
N ASP A 183 16.65 -4.80 7.83
CA ASP A 183 17.04 -5.46 9.09
C ASP A 183 16.42 -4.86 10.36
N LEU A 184 15.43 -3.99 10.23
CA LEU A 184 14.73 -3.42 11.36
C LEU A 184 13.74 -4.44 11.94
N SER A 185 13.43 -4.36 13.22
CA SER A 185 12.35 -5.18 13.77
C SER A 185 11.00 -4.73 13.23
N ARG A 186 10.10 -5.70 12.98
CA ARG A 186 8.70 -5.44 12.67
C ARG A 186 8.09 -4.65 13.85
N PRO A 187 7.39 -3.54 13.61
CA PRO A 187 6.65 -2.87 14.68
C PRO A 187 5.65 -3.85 15.30
N THR A 188 5.55 -3.85 16.63
CA THR A 188 4.58 -4.67 17.35
C THR A 188 3.66 -3.79 18.16
N PHE A 189 2.36 -4.07 18.08
CA PHE A 189 1.32 -3.40 18.87
C PHE A 189 0.80 -4.28 20.02
N GLY A 190 1.50 -5.39 20.33
CA GLY A 190 1.09 -6.31 21.39
C GLY A 190 1.09 -5.71 22.81
N HIS A 191 1.62 -4.50 22.99
CA HIS A 191 1.52 -3.73 24.23
C HIS A 191 0.27 -2.85 24.31
N LEU A 192 -0.51 -2.75 23.21
CA LEU A 192 -1.73 -1.96 23.07
C LEU A 192 -2.93 -2.89 22.86
N THR A 193 -3.18 -3.77 23.82
CA THR A 193 -4.26 -4.77 23.72
C THR A 193 -5.64 -4.21 24.04
N ASP A 194 -5.70 -3.04 24.68
CA ASP A 194 -6.94 -2.39 25.11
C ASP A 194 -7.10 -1.02 24.42
N PRO A 195 -7.92 -0.95 23.36
CA PRO A 195 -8.14 0.28 22.60
C PRO A 195 -9.14 1.25 23.23
N PHE A 196 -9.94 0.87 24.24
CA PHE A 196 -11.06 1.68 24.74
C PHE A 196 -10.96 1.93 26.26
N ASP A 197 -11.41 3.10 26.74
CA ASP A 197 -11.31 3.49 28.16
C ASP A 197 -12.64 3.33 28.93
N THR A 198 -13.53 2.44 28.49
CA THR A 198 -14.90 2.37 29.02
C THR A 198 -15.28 0.96 29.48
N PRO A 199 -15.84 0.82 30.71
CA PRO A 199 -16.46 -0.43 31.16
C PRO A 199 -17.66 -0.86 30.28
N ASP A 200 -18.21 0.07 29.50
CA ASP A 200 -19.40 -0.10 28.67
C ASP A 200 -19.13 -0.59 27.24
N PHE A 201 -17.85 -0.79 26.87
CA PHE A 201 -17.43 -1.45 25.63
C PHE A 201 -16.94 -2.88 25.95
N PRO A 202 -17.86 -3.87 26.07
CA PRO A 202 -17.48 -5.27 26.24
C PRO A 202 -16.87 -5.88 24.97
#